data_AF-A0A354R788-F1
#
_entry.id   AF-A0A354R788-F1
#
_cell.length_a   1.000
_cell.length_b   1.000
_cell.length_c   1.000
_cell.angle_alpha   90.00
_cell.angle_beta   90.00
_cell.angle_gamma   90.00
#
_symmetry.space_group_name_H-M   'P 1'
#
loop_
_entity.id
_entity.type
_entity.pdbx_description
1 polymer ?
#
loop_
_entity_poly.entity_id
_entity_poly.type
_entity_poly.pdbx_seq_one_letter_code
_entity_poly.pdbx_strand_id
1 'polypeptide(L)'
;MRARSGQVALYLLLALVAICILALTNVDAFLAVRAKNRLQNAGDAAALAAAAEQGRILNEIGRLNVEHIRTAIRDDAGRCEEIVQEQRRLALLGPLDALLAANGVARDKYDLAPRGEFRELLRRHVATIADSYSQAPDVYPPSWPDAWTDYLQAWAGLANGSFAVGADNIEYFDTVGGHLLFNRDFYYAIAARNWCWFHFNAESALRNYTHHTAWGDPFENARREPNCANSEIFSLHVEPRQTALTDILSFDAIKALLAGAGAAAPSLDETRPPPLLTNDTQVWFCFDARHWGRWFDGRRLADDPDGAEFPLDGEMRAPYNVRGCSAVCRVRGDVPSTTQETTHTHTWVAAAKPFGKLPGEEPVTAANGFVLPVFTDVRLIPVDAANGSDGATADYAWIVHQQDHLGRYLAGGPRFEGGCWYCRQLRTWERASFHETGSRWLNYNSATCVRPAGGSGAGGGTRHGH
;
A
#
# COMPACT_ATOMS: atom_id res chain seq x y z
N MET A 1 -3.42 -35.90 -68.37
CA MET A 1 -4.02 -35.48 -67.09
C MET A 1 -3.16 -35.96 -65.91
N ARG A 2 -1.97 -35.38 -65.70
CA ARG A 2 -1.10 -35.68 -64.54
C ARG A 2 -0.54 -34.36 -63.99
N ALA A 3 -1.34 -33.63 -63.21
CA ALA A 3 -0.89 -32.43 -62.47
C ALA A 3 -1.96 -31.91 -61.47
N ARG A 4 -2.67 -32.77 -60.72
CA ARG A 4 -3.69 -32.30 -59.75
C ARG A 4 -3.65 -32.94 -58.36
N SER A 5 -3.01 -34.11 -58.16
CA SER A 5 -2.92 -34.75 -56.84
C SER A 5 -1.95 -34.06 -55.88
N GLY A 6 -0.81 -33.56 -56.37
CA GLY A 6 0.19 -32.87 -55.55
C GLY A 6 -0.28 -31.52 -55.01
N GLN A 7 -1.12 -30.79 -55.75
CA GLN A 7 -1.71 -29.53 -55.29
C GLN A 7 -2.75 -29.75 -54.19
N VAL A 8 -3.58 -30.79 -54.30
CA VAL A 8 -4.56 -31.15 -53.25
C VAL A 8 -3.85 -31.55 -51.96
N ALA A 9 -2.75 -32.31 -52.03
CA ALA A 9 -1.95 -32.65 -50.86
C ALA A 9 -1.34 -31.41 -50.18
N LEU A 10 -0.85 -30.44 -50.96
CA LEU A 10 -0.34 -29.15 -50.44
C LEU A 10 -1.44 -28.32 -49.76
N TYR A 11 -2.64 -28.23 -50.36
CA TYR A 11 -3.77 -27.52 -49.75
C TYR A 11 -4.26 -28.19 -48.46
N LEU A 12 -4.32 -29.52 -48.42
CA LEU A 12 -4.66 -30.26 -47.21
C LEU A 12 -3.61 -30.09 -46.11
N LEU A 13 -2.32 -30.08 -46.46
CA LEU A 13 -1.24 -29.81 -45.52
C LEU A 13 -1.34 -28.38 -44.95
N LEU A 14 -1.54 -27.38 -45.81
CA LEU A 14 -1.72 -25.98 -45.38
C LEU A 14 -2.96 -25.81 -44.49
N ALA A 15 -4.08 -26.46 -44.84
CA ALA A 15 -5.29 -26.44 -44.03
C ALA A 15 -5.07 -27.12 -42.66
N LEU A 16 -4.37 -28.24 -42.63
CA LEU A 16 -4.03 -28.94 -41.38
C LEU A 16 -3.11 -28.09 -40.50
N VAL A 17 -2.08 -27.46 -41.08
CA VAL A 17 -1.21 -26.51 -40.36
C VAL A 17 -2.01 -25.33 -39.82
N ALA A 18 -2.91 -24.73 -40.62
CA ALA A 18 -3.77 -23.63 -40.17
C ALA A 18 -4.71 -24.04 -39.03
N ILE A 19 -5.33 -25.22 -39.11
CA ILE A 19 -6.17 -25.78 -38.04
C ILE A 19 -5.34 -26.03 -36.77
N CYS A 20 -4.12 -26.58 -36.89
CA CYS A 20 -3.23 -26.78 -35.76
C CYS A 20 -2.84 -25.45 -35.08
N ILE A 21 -2.46 -24.43 -35.86
CA ILE A 21 -2.14 -23.10 -35.32
C ILE A 21 -3.36 -22.50 -34.61
N LEU A 22 -4.55 -22.60 -35.20
CA LEU A 22 -5.79 -22.09 -34.60
C LEU A 22 -6.13 -22.83 -33.29
N ALA A 23 -5.95 -24.16 -33.25
CA ALA A 23 -6.14 -24.95 -32.04
C ALA A 23 -5.15 -24.57 -30.93
N LEU A 24 -3.85 -24.45 -31.25
CA LEU A 24 -2.82 -24.03 -30.29
C LEU A 24 -3.07 -22.61 -29.76
N THR A 25 -3.45 -21.67 -30.64
CA THR A 25 -3.80 -20.29 -30.25
C THR A 25 -5.00 -20.27 -29.30
N ASN A 26 -6.00 -21.12 -29.52
CA ASN A 26 -7.16 -21.21 -28.65
C ASN A 26 -6.81 -21.83 -27.28
N VAL A 27 -5.93 -22.84 -27.25
CA VAL A 27 -5.39 -23.41 -26.01
C VAL A 27 -4.62 -22.35 -25.23
N ASP A 28 -3.78 -21.56 -25.88
CA ASP A 28 -3.05 -20.45 -25.26
C ASP A 28 -3.98 -19.39 -24.68
N ALA A 29 -5.00 -19.00 -25.43
CA ALA A 29 -6.01 -18.06 -24.94
C ALA A 29 -6.71 -18.60 -23.68
N PHE A 30 -7.08 -19.88 -23.68
CA PHE A 30 -7.71 -20.52 -22.53
C PHE A 30 -6.77 -20.59 -21.31
N LEU A 31 -5.52 -21.01 -21.49
CA LEU A 31 -4.52 -21.07 -20.41
C LEU A 31 -4.24 -19.69 -19.85
N ALA A 32 -4.12 -18.68 -20.71
CA ALA A 32 -3.90 -17.30 -20.31
C ALA A 32 -5.08 -16.73 -19.51
N VAL A 33 -6.32 -16.92 -19.96
CA VAL A 33 -7.52 -16.47 -19.25
C VAL A 33 -7.64 -17.18 -17.90
N ARG A 34 -7.46 -18.50 -17.86
CA ARG A 34 -7.52 -19.27 -16.61
C ARG A 34 -6.48 -18.81 -15.61
N ALA A 35 -5.24 -18.62 -16.04
CA ALA A 35 -4.17 -18.20 -15.17
C ALA A 35 -4.34 -16.75 -14.69
N LYS A 36 -4.84 -15.85 -15.55
CA LYS A 36 -5.21 -14.48 -15.14
C LYS A 36 -6.33 -14.47 -14.10
N ASN A 37 -7.43 -15.20 -14.32
CA ASN A 37 -8.53 -15.29 -13.36
C ASN A 37 -8.07 -15.87 -12.02
N ARG A 38 -7.22 -16.90 -12.05
CA ARG A 38 -6.62 -17.47 -10.84
C ARG A 38 -5.77 -16.44 -10.10
N LEU A 39 -4.93 -15.70 -10.82
CA LEU A 39 -4.06 -14.68 -10.24
C LEU A 39 -4.85 -13.51 -9.65
N GLN A 40 -5.89 -13.05 -10.34
CA GLN A 40 -6.81 -12.01 -9.86
C GLN A 40 -7.50 -12.44 -8.57
N ASN A 41 -8.18 -13.59 -8.59
CA ASN A 41 -8.87 -14.11 -7.42
C ASN A 41 -7.92 -14.36 -6.24
N ALA A 42 -6.68 -14.79 -6.51
CA ALA A 42 -5.68 -15.01 -5.47
C ALA A 42 -5.24 -13.70 -4.81
N GLY A 43 -4.96 -12.65 -5.60
CA GLY A 43 -4.57 -11.35 -5.05
C GLY A 43 -5.72 -10.65 -4.33
N ASP A 44 -6.94 -10.71 -4.87
CA ASP A 44 -8.14 -10.16 -4.23
C ASP A 44 -8.40 -10.84 -2.89
N ALA A 45 -8.35 -12.18 -2.86
CA ALA A 45 -8.54 -12.93 -1.62
C ALA A 45 -7.41 -12.72 -0.61
N ALA A 46 -6.17 -12.53 -1.07
CA ALA A 46 -5.05 -12.19 -0.21
C ALA A 46 -5.21 -10.81 0.43
N ALA A 47 -5.62 -9.80 -0.36
CA ALA A 47 -5.91 -8.46 0.16
C ALA A 47 -7.04 -8.49 1.20
N LEU A 48 -8.14 -9.18 0.88
CA LEU A 48 -9.27 -9.35 1.82
C LEU A 48 -8.84 -10.07 3.11
N ALA A 49 -7.99 -11.09 3.02
CA ALA A 49 -7.48 -11.80 4.20
C ALA A 49 -6.60 -10.90 5.09
N ALA A 50 -5.68 -10.15 4.50
CA ALA A 50 -4.87 -9.19 5.25
C ALA A 50 -5.73 -8.09 5.90
N ALA A 51 -6.69 -7.54 5.17
CA ALA A 51 -7.59 -6.51 5.68
C ALA A 51 -8.54 -7.04 6.78
N ALA A 52 -8.92 -8.33 6.73
CA ALA A 52 -9.66 -8.98 7.80
C ALA A 52 -8.85 -9.06 9.10
N GLU A 53 -7.56 -9.41 9.00
CA GLU A 53 -6.66 -9.38 10.15
C GLU A 53 -6.47 -7.95 10.69
N GLN A 54 -6.31 -6.93 9.84
CA GLN A 54 -6.29 -5.53 10.28
C GLN A 54 -7.57 -5.17 11.07
N GLY A 55 -8.75 -5.56 10.58
CA GLY A 55 -10.03 -5.34 11.28
C GLY A 55 -10.10 -6.08 12.62
N ARG A 56 -9.61 -7.32 12.68
CA ARG A 56 -9.54 -8.10 13.92
C ARG A 56 -8.63 -7.43 14.95
N ILE A 57 -7.46 -6.94 14.54
CA ILE A 57 -6.51 -6.26 15.43
C ILE A 57 -7.09 -4.92 15.91
N LEU A 58 -7.72 -4.14 15.03
CA LEU A 58 -8.41 -2.91 15.43
C LEU A 58 -9.54 -3.17 16.44
N ASN A 59 -10.27 -4.28 16.27
CA ASN A 59 -11.27 -4.70 17.26
C ASN A 59 -10.65 -5.12 18.59
N GLU A 60 -9.47 -5.75 18.59
CA GLU A 60 -8.74 -6.05 19.84
C GLU A 60 -8.31 -4.75 20.54
N ILE A 61 -7.68 -3.82 19.82
CA ILE A 61 -7.30 -2.51 20.35
C ILE A 61 -8.52 -1.76 20.90
N GLY A 62 -9.64 -1.80 20.18
CA GLY A 62 -10.90 -1.19 20.64
C GLY A 62 -11.48 -1.86 21.89
N ARG A 63 -11.40 -3.18 22.02
CA ARG A 63 -11.80 -3.89 23.25
C ARG A 63 -10.90 -3.51 24.42
N LEU A 64 -9.59 -3.44 24.20
CA LEU A 64 -8.60 -3.00 25.19
C LEU A 64 -8.86 -1.54 25.61
N ASN A 65 -9.26 -0.66 24.69
CA ASN A 65 -9.69 0.70 25.03
C ASN A 65 -10.89 0.70 25.98
N VAL A 66 -11.92 -0.11 25.72
CA VAL A 66 -13.09 -0.24 26.61
C VAL A 66 -12.70 -0.84 27.97
N GLU A 67 -11.79 -1.80 28.00
CA GLU A 67 -11.23 -2.35 29.23
C GLU A 67 -10.43 -1.29 30.01
N HIS A 68 -9.61 -0.50 29.32
CA HIS A 68 -8.82 0.58 29.91
C HIS A 68 -9.73 1.58 30.62
N ILE A 69 -10.85 1.98 30.01
CA ILE A 69 -11.86 2.83 30.68
C ILE A 69 -12.35 2.19 31.99
N ARG A 70 -12.70 0.90 31.99
CA ARG A 70 -13.19 0.19 33.19
C ARG A 70 -12.14 0.12 34.28
N THR A 71 -10.89 -0.11 33.90
CA THR A 71 -9.75 -0.17 34.80
C THR A 71 -9.45 1.21 35.41
N ALA A 72 -9.49 2.26 34.59
CA ALA A 72 -9.31 3.64 35.03
C ALA A 72 -10.40 4.08 36.02
N ILE A 73 -11.65 3.64 35.83
CA ILE A 73 -12.75 3.87 36.80
C ILE A 73 -12.48 3.21 38.15
N ARG A 74 -11.76 2.10 38.18
CA ARG A 74 -11.36 1.38 39.41
C ARG A 74 -10.07 1.93 40.03
N ASP A 75 -9.48 2.98 39.44
CA ASP A 75 -8.24 3.62 39.88
C ASP A 75 -7.02 2.68 39.87
N ASP A 76 -7.00 1.70 38.95
CA ASP A 76 -5.91 0.73 38.81
C ASP A 76 -4.92 1.17 37.72
N ALA A 77 -3.98 2.05 38.10
CA ALA A 77 -2.98 2.59 37.18
C ALA A 77 -2.06 1.51 36.58
N GLY A 78 -1.70 0.49 37.38
CA GLY A 78 -0.80 -0.59 36.93
C GLY A 78 -1.41 -1.39 35.77
N ARG A 79 -2.70 -1.77 35.90
CA ARG A 79 -3.38 -2.46 34.81
C ARG A 79 -3.62 -1.56 33.58
N CYS A 80 -3.81 -0.25 33.78
CA CYS A 80 -3.90 0.70 32.66
C CYS A 80 -2.60 0.71 31.83
N GLU A 81 -1.44 0.75 32.50
CA GLU A 81 -0.13 0.67 31.84
C GLU A 81 0.07 -0.65 31.08
N GLU A 82 -0.31 -1.79 31.67
CA GLU A 82 -0.26 -3.09 31.00
C GLU A 82 -1.09 -3.13 29.72
N ILE A 83 -2.31 -2.58 29.75
CA ILE A 83 -3.20 -2.51 28.59
C ILE A 83 -2.56 -1.67 27.48
N VAL A 84 -1.96 -0.52 27.82
CA VAL A 84 -1.27 0.33 26.85
C VAL A 84 -0.10 -0.42 26.20
N GLN A 85 0.67 -1.20 26.98
CA GLN A 85 1.76 -2.02 26.43
C GLN A 85 1.24 -3.10 25.47
N GLU A 86 0.11 -3.73 25.79
CA GLU A 86 -0.54 -4.70 24.91
C GLU A 86 -1.00 -4.06 23.59
N GLN A 87 -1.63 -2.88 23.67
CA GLN A 87 -2.07 -2.12 22.48
C GLN A 87 -0.88 -1.70 21.59
N ARG A 88 0.25 -1.28 22.19
CA ARG A 88 1.48 -0.94 21.45
C ARG A 88 2.03 -2.16 20.70
N ARG A 89 2.09 -3.33 21.35
CA ARG A 89 2.52 -4.58 20.71
C ARG A 89 1.60 -4.99 19.58
N LEU A 90 0.28 -4.89 19.76
CA LEU A 90 -0.69 -5.19 18.72
C LEU A 90 -0.55 -4.28 17.50
N ALA A 91 -0.34 -2.98 17.71
CA ALA A 91 -0.18 -2.02 16.61
C ALA A 91 1.12 -2.21 15.82
N LEU A 92 2.22 -2.56 16.50
CA LEU A 92 3.53 -2.73 15.86
C LEU A 92 3.75 -4.14 15.26
N LEU A 93 3.38 -5.19 15.98
CA LEU A 93 3.67 -6.59 15.60
C LEU A 93 2.47 -7.29 14.95
N GLY A 94 1.24 -6.98 15.36
CA GLY A 94 0.04 -7.65 14.88
C GLY A 94 -0.12 -7.68 13.34
N PRO A 95 0.14 -6.57 12.61
CA PRO A 95 0.01 -6.57 11.15
C PRO A 95 0.93 -7.54 10.39
N LEU A 96 1.96 -8.10 11.04
CA LEU A 96 2.80 -9.14 10.45
C LEU A 96 2.00 -10.44 10.20
N ASP A 97 1.02 -10.73 11.06
CA ASP A 97 0.11 -11.86 10.89
C ASP A 97 -0.81 -11.68 9.67
N ALA A 98 -1.14 -10.44 9.30
CA ALA A 98 -1.93 -10.15 8.12
C ALA A 98 -1.20 -10.55 6.82
N LEU A 99 0.13 -10.42 6.76
CA LEU A 99 0.92 -10.93 5.64
C LEU A 99 0.94 -12.47 5.59
N LEU A 100 1.01 -13.12 6.75
CA LEU A 100 0.91 -14.58 6.83
C LEU A 100 -0.47 -15.07 6.37
N ALA A 101 -1.55 -14.43 6.79
CA ALA A 101 -2.92 -14.74 6.37
C ALA A 101 -3.11 -14.56 4.85
N ALA A 102 -2.65 -13.45 4.29
CA ALA A 102 -2.65 -13.21 2.85
C ALA A 102 -1.88 -14.30 2.09
N ASN A 103 -0.71 -14.69 2.60
CA ASN A 103 0.11 -15.72 1.98
C ASN A 103 -0.52 -17.11 2.07
N GLY A 104 -1.12 -17.46 3.20
CA GLY A 104 -1.86 -18.71 3.38
C GLY A 104 -2.99 -18.84 2.38
N VAL A 105 -3.79 -17.79 2.17
CA VAL A 105 -4.86 -17.82 1.15
C VAL A 105 -4.30 -17.95 -0.26
N ALA A 106 -3.29 -17.15 -0.62
CA ALA A 106 -2.68 -17.20 -1.95
C ALA A 106 -2.10 -18.58 -2.29
N ARG A 107 -1.45 -19.23 -1.30
CA ARG A 107 -0.79 -20.52 -1.47
C ARG A 107 -1.74 -21.70 -1.30
N ASP A 108 -2.51 -21.74 -0.23
CA ASP A 108 -3.23 -22.97 0.13
C ASP A 108 -4.56 -23.07 -0.62
N LYS A 109 -5.23 -21.93 -0.88
CA LYS A 109 -6.51 -21.90 -1.59
C LYS A 109 -6.34 -21.74 -3.10
N TYR A 110 -5.37 -20.93 -3.52
CA TYR A 110 -5.15 -20.63 -4.94
C TYR A 110 -3.86 -21.25 -5.50
N ASP A 111 -3.10 -22.01 -4.72
CA ASP A 111 -1.92 -22.79 -5.17
C ASP A 111 -0.90 -21.94 -5.94
N LEU A 112 -0.74 -20.67 -5.54
CA LEU A 112 0.31 -19.83 -6.10
C LEU A 112 1.68 -20.28 -5.56
N ALA A 113 2.62 -20.49 -6.48
CA ALA A 113 3.98 -20.83 -6.13
C ALA A 113 4.69 -19.65 -5.43
N PRO A 114 5.48 -19.92 -4.37
CA PRO A 114 6.31 -18.90 -3.75
C PRO A 114 7.29 -18.25 -4.72
N ARG A 115 7.59 -16.98 -4.51
CA ARG A 115 8.57 -16.19 -5.24
C ARG A 115 9.72 -15.81 -4.31
N GLY A 116 10.94 -16.15 -4.70
CA GLY A 116 12.14 -15.83 -3.92
C GLY A 116 12.32 -14.33 -3.69
N GLU A 117 11.85 -13.50 -4.62
CA GLU A 117 11.92 -12.04 -4.56
C GLU A 117 11.22 -11.45 -3.33
N PHE A 118 10.02 -11.96 -2.98
CA PHE A 118 9.30 -11.46 -1.79
C PHE A 118 10.05 -11.78 -0.51
N ARG A 119 10.61 -13.00 -0.42
CA ARG A 119 11.45 -13.38 0.72
C ARG A 119 12.71 -12.52 0.82
N GLU A 120 13.33 -12.23 -0.32
CA GLU A 120 14.55 -11.42 -0.37
C GLU A 120 14.29 -9.97 0.07
N LEU A 121 13.14 -9.38 -0.28
CA LEU A 121 12.73 -8.07 0.25
C LEU A 121 12.64 -8.07 1.78
N LEU A 122 11.98 -9.07 2.37
CA LEU A 122 11.88 -9.18 3.82
C LEU A 122 13.27 -9.35 4.46
N ARG A 123 14.13 -10.18 3.87
CA ARG A 123 15.51 -10.38 4.36
C ARG A 123 16.36 -9.11 4.31
N ARG A 124 16.25 -8.34 3.24
CA ARG A 124 16.94 -7.05 3.12
C ARG A 124 16.49 -6.09 4.21
N HIS A 125 15.18 -6.02 4.45
CA HIS A 125 14.64 -5.14 5.48
C HIS A 125 15.04 -5.54 6.91
N VAL A 126 15.17 -6.84 7.19
CA VAL A 126 15.72 -7.34 8.46
C VAL A 126 17.10 -6.73 8.75
N ALA A 127 17.96 -6.58 7.73
CA ALA A 127 19.25 -5.92 7.88
C ALA A 127 19.09 -4.41 8.19
N THR A 128 18.17 -3.73 7.52
CA THR A 128 17.85 -2.30 7.81
C THR A 128 17.41 -2.09 9.26
N ILE A 129 16.51 -2.94 9.80
CA ILE A 129 16.07 -2.85 11.20
C ILE A 129 17.27 -3.04 12.15
N ALA A 130 18.12 -4.03 11.88
CA ALA A 130 19.29 -4.32 12.71
C ALA A 130 20.32 -3.19 12.68
N ASP A 131 20.64 -2.68 11.49
CA ASP A 131 21.77 -1.76 11.29
C ASP A 131 21.38 -0.29 11.49
N SER A 132 20.09 0.06 11.37
CA SER A 132 19.60 1.45 11.45
C SER A 132 18.68 1.68 12.65
N TYR A 133 17.54 0.99 12.73
CA TYR A 133 16.50 1.31 13.73
C TYR A 133 16.99 1.04 15.16
N SER A 134 17.64 -0.11 15.37
CA SER A 134 18.16 -0.47 16.70
C SER A 134 19.32 0.40 17.18
N GLN A 135 20.03 1.06 16.25
CA GLN A 135 21.25 1.82 16.52
C GLN A 135 21.00 3.33 16.67
N ALA A 136 19.83 3.83 16.29
CA ALA A 136 19.49 5.25 16.30
C ALA A 136 18.16 5.53 17.05
N PRO A 137 18.10 5.30 18.37
CA PRO A 137 16.88 5.46 19.16
C PRO A 137 16.33 6.90 19.20
N ASP A 138 17.18 7.90 18.98
CA ASP A 138 16.76 9.30 18.88
C ASP A 138 15.96 9.58 17.59
N VAL A 139 16.17 8.78 16.55
CA VAL A 139 15.47 8.88 15.26
C VAL A 139 14.29 7.91 15.23
N TYR A 140 14.47 6.69 15.74
CA TYR A 140 13.46 5.63 15.82
C TYR A 140 13.17 5.31 17.29
N PRO A 141 12.35 6.13 17.97
CA PRO A 141 12.06 5.93 19.38
C PRO A 141 11.32 4.59 19.57
N PRO A 142 11.85 3.68 20.41
CA PRO A 142 11.19 2.40 20.65
C PRO A 142 9.88 2.61 21.41
N SER A 143 8.84 1.89 21.01
CA SER A 143 7.51 1.98 21.66
C SER A 143 7.49 1.40 23.08
N TRP A 144 8.41 0.49 23.40
CA TRP A 144 8.62 -0.12 24.73
C TRP A 144 10.08 -0.61 24.86
N PRO A 145 10.58 -0.95 26.06
CA PRO A 145 11.90 -1.55 26.21
C PRO A 145 12.04 -2.80 25.33
N ASP A 146 13.13 -2.89 24.56
CA ASP A 146 13.39 -4.00 23.62
C ASP A 146 12.43 -4.12 22.41
N ALA A 147 11.60 -3.11 22.12
CA ALA A 147 10.67 -3.14 20.98
C ALA A 147 11.34 -3.48 19.64
N TRP A 148 12.54 -2.94 19.39
CA TRP A 148 13.27 -3.22 18.16
C TRP A 148 13.83 -4.65 18.10
N THR A 149 14.16 -5.25 19.24
CA THR A 149 14.57 -6.65 19.33
C THR A 149 13.39 -7.57 18.99
N ASP A 150 12.22 -7.31 19.59
CA ASP A 150 10.98 -8.04 19.31
C ASP A 150 10.58 -7.90 17.83
N TYR A 151 10.66 -6.67 17.31
CA TYR A 151 10.35 -6.37 15.91
C TYR A 151 11.29 -7.10 14.94
N LEU A 152 12.60 -7.02 15.19
CA LEU A 152 13.62 -7.71 14.40
C LEU A 152 13.39 -9.23 14.39
N GLN A 153 13.07 -9.82 15.54
CA GLN A 153 12.80 -11.25 15.65
C GLN A 153 11.55 -11.65 14.85
N ALA A 154 10.47 -10.87 14.94
CA ALA A 154 9.24 -11.14 14.19
C ALA A 154 9.48 -11.06 12.68
N TRP A 155 10.20 -10.03 12.21
CA TRP A 155 10.59 -9.88 10.81
C TRP A 155 11.54 -10.98 10.32
N ALA A 156 12.51 -11.38 11.13
CA ALA A 156 13.39 -12.51 10.79
C ALA A 156 12.60 -13.82 10.69
N GLY A 157 11.60 -14.01 11.56
CA GLY A 157 10.64 -15.12 11.48
C GLY A 157 9.89 -15.14 10.15
N LEU A 158 9.33 -13.99 9.73
CA LEU A 158 8.71 -13.84 8.42
C LEU A 158 9.70 -14.13 7.29
N ALA A 159 10.90 -13.55 7.32
CA ALA A 159 11.89 -13.69 6.25
C ALA A 159 12.38 -15.14 6.04
N ASN A 160 12.17 -16.03 6.99
CA ASN A 160 12.44 -17.48 6.85
C ASN A 160 11.31 -18.23 6.12
N GLY A 161 10.14 -17.62 5.95
CA GLY A 161 9.00 -18.19 5.24
C GLY A 161 9.14 -18.18 3.71
N SER A 162 8.17 -18.79 3.04
CA SER A 162 8.03 -18.80 1.59
C SER A 162 6.75 -18.08 1.17
N PHE A 163 6.88 -17.02 0.37
CA PHE A 163 5.80 -16.10 0.06
C PHE A 163 5.41 -16.11 -1.41
N ALA A 164 4.13 -16.27 -1.70
CA ALA A 164 3.54 -16.06 -3.02
C ALA A 164 2.93 -14.65 -3.17
N VAL A 165 2.86 -13.90 -2.06
CA VAL A 165 2.31 -12.54 -1.97
C VAL A 165 3.31 -11.61 -1.29
N GLY A 166 3.36 -10.36 -1.74
CA GLY A 166 4.08 -9.28 -1.07
C GLY A 166 3.14 -8.16 -0.63
N ALA A 167 3.48 -7.48 0.47
CA ALA A 167 2.80 -6.27 0.93
C ALA A 167 3.20 -5.07 0.05
N ASP A 168 2.27 -4.61 -0.78
CA ASP A 168 2.50 -3.62 -1.82
C ASP A 168 2.11 -2.19 -1.43
N ASN A 169 1.97 -1.96 -0.13
CA ASN A 169 1.83 -0.65 0.51
C ASN A 169 2.64 -0.56 1.83
N ILE A 170 3.83 -1.17 1.84
CA ILE A 170 4.73 -1.15 3.00
C ILE A 170 5.30 0.25 3.28
N GLU A 171 5.03 0.82 4.44
CA GLU A 171 5.47 2.17 4.79
C GLU A 171 6.77 2.12 5.58
N TYR A 172 7.90 1.98 4.88
CA TYR A 172 9.18 1.96 5.58
C TYR A 172 9.44 3.27 6.31
N PHE A 173 9.98 3.18 7.54
CA PHE A 173 10.27 4.36 8.37
C PHE A 173 11.28 5.32 7.71
N ASP A 174 12.12 4.80 6.81
CA ASP A 174 13.18 5.54 6.10
C ASP A 174 12.85 5.84 4.64
N THR A 175 11.58 5.84 4.27
CA THR A 175 11.23 6.13 2.87
C THR A 175 11.61 7.56 2.48
N VAL A 176 12.64 7.66 1.63
CA VAL A 176 13.01 8.89 0.93
C VAL A 176 11.87 9.25 -0.02
N GLY A 177 11.16 10.33 0.29
CA GLY A 177 10.02 10.83 -0.48
C GLY A 177 10.33 12.16 -1.16
N GLY A 178 9.59 12.48 -2.22
CA GLY A 178 9.53 13.83 -2.80
C GLY A 178 10.56 14.15 -3.89
N HIS A 179 11.62 13.37 -4.05
CA HIS A 179 12.54 13.54 -5.19
C HIS A 179 12.08 12.75 -6.42
N LEU A 180 12.24 13.30 -7.63
CA LEU A 180 11.80 12.68 -8.89
C LEU A 180 12.39 11.28 -9.13
N LEU A 181 13.63 11.03 -8.69
CA LEU A 181 14.26 9.72 -8.80
C LEU A 181 13.61 8.63 -7.93
N PHE A 182 12.86 9.01 -6.89
CA PHE A 182 12.05 8.10 -6.06
C PHE A 182 10.56 8.10 -6.47
N ASN A 183 10.21 8.74 -7.59
CA ASN A 183 8.87 8.69 -8.16
C ASN A 183 8.86 7.71 -9.35
N ARG A 184 8.00 6.68 -9.31
CA ARG A 184 7.91 5.68 -10.38
C ARG A 184 7.34 6.23 -11.68
N ASP A 185 6.37 7.14 -11.59
CA ASP A 185 5.71 7.75 -12.75
C ASP A 185 6.69 8.55 -13.59
N PHE A 186 7.76 9.08 -13.00
CA PHE A 186 8.87 9.67 -13.75
C PHE A 186 9.47 8.68 -14.77
N TYR A 187 9.75 7.45 -14.34
CA TYR A 187 10.32 6.42 -15.22
C TYR A 187 9.31 5.95 -16.28
N TYR A 188 8.04 5.83 -15.93
CA TYR A 188 6.98 5.53 -16.90
C TYR A 188 6.77 6.65 -17.91
N ALA A 189 6.82 7.91 -17.48
CA ALA A 189 6.73 9.07 -18.35
C ALA A 189 7.91 9.11 -19.33
N ILE A 190 9.12 8.75 -18.91
CA ILE A 190 10.27 8.57 -19.81
C ILE A 190 9.97 7.48 -20.84
N ALA A 191 9.58 6.30 -20.37
CA ALA A 191 9.35 5.14 -21.23
C ALA A 191 8.25 5.38 -22.28
N ALA A 192 7.17 6.04 -21.88
CA ALA A 192 6.03 6.35 -22.73
C ALA A 192 6.20 7.65 -23.53
N ARG A 193 7.26 8.43 -23.28
CA ARG A 193 7.41 9.80 -23.82
C ARG A 193 6.20 10.68 -23.49
N ASN A 194 5.71 10.59 -22.25
CA ASN A 194 4.53 11.32 -21.80
C ASN A 194 4.89 12.78 -21.47
N TRP A 195 4.91 13.62 -22.50
CA TRP A 195 5.28 15.04 -22.38
C TRP A 195 4.34 15.84 -21.48
N CYS A 196 3.05 15.53 -21.49
CA CYS A 196 2.08 16.20 -20.62
C CYS A 196 2.30 15.88 -19.14
N TRP A 197 2.71 14.65 -18.81
CA TRP A 197 3.13 14.35 -17.43
C TRP A 197 4.31 15.22 -17.00
N PHE A 198 5.33 15.41 -17.87
CA PHE A 198 6.44 16.30 -17.55
C PHE A 198 5.99 17.76 -17.42
N HIS A 199 5.11 18.26 -18.28
CA HIS A 199 4.57 19.62 -18.17
C HIS A 199 3.97 19.89 -16.79
N PHE A 200 3.17 18.96 -16.26
CA PHE A 200 2.50 19.15 -14.98
C PHE A 200 3.37 18.86 -13.75
N ASN A 201 4.37 17.99 -13.87
CA ASN A 201 5.08 17.44 -12.69
C ASN A 201 6.58 17.73 -12.66
N ALA A 202 7.21 17.98 -13.81
CA ALA A 202 8.67 17.99 -13.92
C ALA A 202 9.20 18.86 -15.08
N GLU A 203 8.51 19.95 -15.45
CA GLU A 203 8.85 20.74 -16.64
C GLU A 203 10.24 21.39 -16.51
N SER A 204 10.54 21.92 -15.33
CA SER A 204 11.87 22.47 -15.03
C SER A 204 12.96 21.41 -15.20
N ALA A 205 12.73 20.19 -14.69
CA ALA A 205 13.68 19.09 -14.87
C ALA A 205 13.82 18.72 -16.36
N LEU A 206 12.73 18.67 -17.13
CA LEU A 206 12.83 18.37 -18.56
C LEU A 206 13.63 19.44 -19.33
N ARG A 207 13.51 20.71 -18.98
CA ARG A 207 14.14 21.83 -19.72
C ARG A 207 15.56 22.16 -19.26
N ASN A 208 15.82 22.07 -17.96
CA ASN A 208 17.03 22.60 -17.32
C ASN A 208 18.01 21.51 -16.90
N TYR A 209 17.61 20.24 -16.97
CA TYR A 209 18.49 19.12 -16.66
C TYR A 209 19.68 19.09 -17.62
N THR A 210 20.88 18.89 -17.04
CA THR A 210 22.12 18.81 -17.82
C THR A 210 22.69 17.40 -17.81
N HIS A 211 22.92 16.81 -16.63
CA HIS A 211 23.48 15.47 -16.45
C HIS A 211 23.29 14.97 -15.01
N HIS A 212 23.62 13.70 -14.74
CA HIS A 212 23.39 13.01 -13.45
C HIS A 212 23.87 13.74 -12.19
N THR A 213 24.86 14.63 -12.26
CA THR A 213 25.31 15.42 -11.10
C THR A 213 24.39 16.61 -10.77
N ALA A 214 23.43 16.92 -11.64
CA ALA A 214 22.50 18.04 -11.48
C ALA A 214 21.30 17.75 -10.56
N TRP A 215 21.14 16.50 -10.08
CA TRP A 215 20.00 16.11 -9.26
C TRP A 215 20.01 16.70 -7.83
N GLY A 216 21.10 17.33 -7.38
CA GLY A 216 21.28 17.65 -5.95
C GLY A 216 21.45 16.39 -5.12
N ASP A 217 21.48 16.49 -3.79
CA ASP A 217 21.43 15.31 -2.92
C ASP A 217 19.96 14.86 -2.76
N PRO A 218 19.54 13.73 -3.38
CA PRO A 218 18.16 13.29 -3.30
C PRO A 218 17.82 12.72 -1.91
N PHE A 219 18.79 12.59 -1.01
CA PHE A 219 18.65 12.07 0.35
C PHE A 219 18.54 13.17 1.42
N GLU A 220 18.72 14.46 1.08
CA GLU A 220 18.67 15.58 2.04
C GLU A 220 17.29 15.72 2.74
N ASN A 221 16.20 15.25 2.12
CA ASN A 221 14.84 15.28 2.67
C ASN A 221 14.36 13.92 3.22
N ALA A 222 15.27 12.97 3.47
CA ALA A 222 14.93 11.59 3.83
C ALA A 222 14.24 11.40 5.20
N ARG A 223 14.06 12.45 6.00
CA ARG A 223 13.54 12.32 7.37
C ARG A 223 12.14 12.92 7.48
N ARG A 224 11.11 12.12 7.15
CA ARG A 224 9.84 12.27 7.88
C ARG A 224 10.08 11.76 9.29
N GLU A 225 9.54 12.43 10.31
CA GLU A 225 9.49 11.85 11.66
C GLU A 225 8.78 10.48 11.58
N PRO A 226 9.49 9.37 11.80
CA PRO A 226 8.92 8.06 11.56
C PRO A 226 7.86 7.75 12.61
N ASN A 227 6.68 7.30 12.17
CA ASN A 227 5.64 6.84 13.10
C ASN A 227 5.94 5.40 13.54
N CYS A 228 6.86 5.24 14.49
CA CYS A 228 7.28 3.95 15.04
C CYS A 228 6.23 3.29 15.97
N ALA A 229 5.02 3.85 16.07
CA ALA A 229 3.93 3.26 16.84
C ALA A 229 3.16 2.16 16.07
N ASN A 230 3.32 2.09 14.75
CA ASN A 230 2.65 1.10 13.90
C ASN A 230 3.65 0.28 13.11
N SER A 231 3.22 -0.90 12.67
CA SER A 231 4.00 -1.71 11.73
C SER A 231 4.15 -1.03 10.37
N GLU A 232 5.31 -1.21 9.73
CA GLU A 232 5.55 -0.80 8.34
C GLU A 232 4.70 -1.62 7.36
N ILE A 233 4.45 -2.91 7.65
CA ILE A 233 3.55 -3.76 6.87
C ILE A 233 2.11 -3.51 7.32
N PHE A 234 1.22 -3.18 6.38
CA PHE A 234 -0.22 -3.11 6.62
C PHE A 234 -0.57 -2.28 7.88
N SER A 235 0.08 -1.11 8.01
CA SER A 235 -0.10 -0.19 9.12
C SER A 235 -1.57 0.03 9.47
N LEU A 236 -1.88 0.02 10.76
CA LEU A 236 -3.24 0.30 11.26
C LEU A 236 -3.52 1.81 11.30
N HIS A 237 -2.46 2.62 11.24
CA HIS A 237 -2.49 4.07 11.46
C HIS A 237 -3.28 4.46 12.71
N VAL A 238 -2.97 3.79 13.82
CA VAL A 238 -3.42 4.21 15.15
C VAL A 238 -2.31 4.99 15.82
N GLU A 239 -2.63 5.85 16.78
CA GLU A 239 -1.64 6.59 17.53
C GLU A 239 -1.95 6.54 19.03
N PRO A 240 -0.92 6.32 19.87
CA PRO A 240 -1.04 6.51 21.31
C PRO A 240 -1.07 8.01 21.59
N ARG A 241 -2.20 8.54 22.06
CA ARG A 241 -2.36 9.93 22.46
C ARG A 241 -2.26 10.07 23.98
N GLN A 242 -1.30 10.85 24.45
CA GLN A 242 -1.18 11.19 25.86
C GLN A 242 -2.11 12.37 26.19
N THR A 243 -3.22 12.11 26.88
CA THR A 243 -4.23 13.12 27.26
C THR A 243 -5.26 12.53 28.24
N ALA A 244 -6.09 13.38 28.85
CA ALA A 244 -7.25 12.92 29.60
C ALA A 244 -8.32 12.34 28.65
N LEU A 245 -9.00 11.27 29.05
CA LEU A 245 -10.09 10.70 28.23
C LEU A 245 -11.23 11.69 28.03
N THR A 246 -11.47 12.55 29.02
CA THR A 246 -12.52 13.58 28.97
C THR A 246 -12.28 14.64 27.90
N ASP A 247 -11.05 14.75 27.38
CA ASP A 247 -10.74 15.62 26.23
C ASP A 247 -11.06 14.93 24.89
N ILE A 248 -11.23 13.60 24.91
CA ILE A 248 -11.58 12.80 23.73
C ILE A 248 -13.08 12.52 23.69
N LEU A 249 -13.67 12.09 24.81
CA LEU A 249 -15.05 11.65 24.94
C LEU A 249 -15.76 12.36 26.10
N SER A 250 -17.03 12.70 25.90
CA SER A 250 -17.88 13.20 27.00
C SER A 250 -18.24 12.08 27.99
N PHE A 251 -18.59 12.43 29.22
CA PHE A 251 -19.05 11.46 30.22
C PHE A 251 -20.27 10.66 29.74
N ASP A 252 -21.19 11.29 29.02
CA ASP A 252 -22.35 10.59 28.45
C ASP A 252 -21.94 9.60 27.37
N ALA A 253 -20.95 9.93 26.53
CA ALA A 253 -20.38 8.99 25.57
C ALA A 253 -19.71 7.81 26.28
N ILE A 254 -18.95 8.05 27.35
CA ILE A 254 -18.33 6.99 28.17
C ILE A 254 -19.39 6.07 28.77
N LYS A 255 -20.45 6.62 29.38
CA LYS A 255 -21.57 5.84 29.93
C LYS A 255 -22.24 4.98 28.85
N ALA A 256 -22.52 5.57 27.68
CA ALA A 256 -23.15 4.87 26.56
C ALA A 256 -22.28 3.71 26.04
N LEU A 257 -20.97 3.92 25.91
CA LEU A 257 -20.02 2.89 25.50
C LEU A 257 -19.98 1.71 26.48
N LEU A 258 -19.91 1.99 27.79
CA LEU A 258 -19.87 0.95 28.81
C LEU A 258 -21.18 0.16 28.90
N ALA A 259 -22.32 0.84 28.75
CA ALA A 259 -23.63 0.21 28.67
C ALA A 259 -23.75 -0.71 27.45
N GLY A 260 -23.33 -0.25 26.27
CA GLY A 260 -23.31 -1.03 25.04
C GLY A 260 -22.38 -2.26 25.11
N ALA A 261 -21.32 -2.19 25.91
CA ALA A 261 -20.39 -3.29 26.14
C ALA A 261 -20.83 -4.28 27.24
N GLY A 262 -22.10 -4.23 27.66
CA GLY A 262 -22.70 -5.17 28.61
C GLY A 262 -22.18 -5.05 30.06
N ALA A 263 -21.52 -3.94 30.41
CA ALA A 263 -21.11 -3.70 31.79
C ALA A 263 -22.29 -3.17 32.61
N ALA A 264 -22.34 -3.55 33.89
CA ALA A 264 -23.14 -2.82 34.86
C ALA A 264 -22.71 -1.35 34.82
N ALA A 265 -23.65 -0.43 34.60
CA ALA A 265 -23.36 0.98 34.49
C ALA A 265 -22.59 1.44 35.74
N PRO A 266 -21.31 1.81 35.64
CA PRO A 266 -20.61 2.35 36.79
C PRO A 266 -21.31 3.64 37.19
N SER A 267 -21.42 3.90 38.49
CA SER A 267 -21.83 5.22 38.98
C SER A 267 -20.71 6.22 38.69
N LEU A 268 -20.69 6.75 37.47
CA LEU A 268 -19.83 7.87 37.10
C LEU A 268 -20.47 9.14 37.67
N ASP A 269 -19.88 9.67 38.74
CA ASP A 269 -20.24 10.97 39.31
C ASP A 269 -19.42 12.05 38.60
N GLU A 270 -20.07 12.87 37.78
CA GLU A 270 -19.43 13.99 37.06
C GLU A 270 -18.87 15.05 38.01
N THR A 271 -19.40 15.14 39.23
CA THR A 271 -18.89 16.08 40.24
C THR A 271 -17.61 15.59 40.92
N ARG A 272 -17.29 14.30 40.75
CA ARG A 272 -16.07 13.66 41.23
C ARG A 272 -15.61 12.58 40.24
N PRO A 273 -15.08 12.99 39.07
CA PRO A 273 -14.70 12.04 38.04
C PRO A 273 -13.53 11.15 38.53
N PRO A 274 -13.44 9.90 38.06
CA PRO A 274 -12.32 9.03 38.37
C PRO A 274 -10.98 9.69 37.96
N PRO A 275 -9.98 9.77 38.86
CA PRO A 275 -8.75 10.54 38.61
C PRO A 275 -8.03 10.16 37.32
N LEU A 276 -7.97 8.86 37.01
CA LEU A 276 -7.32 8.36 35.81
C LEU A 276 -8.05 8.76 34.52
N LEU A 277 -9.37 8.99 34.54
CA LEU A 277 -10.06 9.47 33.33
C LEU A 277 -9.75 10.94 33.00
N THR A 278 -9.40 11.73 34.02
CA THR A 278 -9.05 13.16 33.90
C THR A 278 -7.55 13.43 33.90
N ASN A 279 -6.72 12.37 33.97
CA ASN A 279 -5.27 12.49 34.03
C ASN A 279 -4.69 12.68 32.61
N ASP A 280 -4.00 13.80 32.40
CA ASP A 280 -3.37 14.19 31.13
C ASP A 280 -2.15 13.35 30.75
N THR A 281 -1.63 12.53 31.67
CA THR A 281 -0.54 11.58 31.40
C THR A 281 -1.03 10.20 30.96
N GLN A 282 -2.34 9.94 30.93
CA GLN A 282 -2.86 8.67 30.41
C GLN A 282 -2.70 8.57 28.90
N VAL A 283 -2.55 7.35 28.40
CA VAL A 283 -2.35 7.08 26.98
C VAL A 283 -3.56 6.34 26.41
N TRP A 284 -4.20 6.92 25.41
CA TRP A 284 -5.36 6.36 24.73
C TRP A 284 -5.07 6.09 23.26
N PHE A 285 -5.52 4.94 22.75
CA PHE A 285 -5.33 4.61 21.34
C PHE A 285 -6.44 5.22 20.50
N CYS A 286 -6.04 6.10 19.57
CA CYS A 286 -6.91 6.78 18.64
C CYS A 286 -6.48 6.49 17.20
N PHE A 287 -7.35 6.74 16.24
CA PHE A 287 -7.00 6.77 14.83
C PHE A 287 -6.14 8.00 14.52
N ASP A 288 -5.04 7.81 13.79
CA ASP A 288 -4.20 8.90 13.29
C ASP A 288 -4.99 9.71 12.25
N ALA A 289 -5.30 10.97 12.58
CA ALA A 289 -6.13 11.85 11.76
C ALA A 289 -5.51 12.19 10.38
N ARG A 290 -4.19 11.95 10.20
CA ARG A 290 -3.52 12.12 8.89
C ARG A 290 -3.91 11.02 7.89
N HIS A 291 -4.33 9.86 8.40
CA HIS A 291 -4.62 8.67 7.62
C HIS A 291 -6.09 8.26 7.69
N TRP A 292 -6.74 8.51 8.83
CA TRP A 292 -8.16 8.30 9.04
C TRP A 292 -8.93 9.61 8.92
N GLY A 293 -9.84 9.66 7.96
CA GLY A 293 -10.63 10.83 7.60
C GLY A 293 -11.65 10.42 6.54
N ARG A 294 -12.25 11.35 5.79
CA ARG A 294 -13.01 10.97 4.60
C ARG A 294 -12.06 10.72 3.44
N TRP A 295 -12.49 9.94 2.45
CA TRP A 295 -11.67 9.64 1.27
C TRP A 295 -11.26 10.88 0.48
N PHE A 296 -12.14 11.89 0.51
CA PHE A 296 -12.17 13.04 -0.38
C PHE A 296 -12.25 14.35 0.41
N ASP A 297 -11.66 14.37 1.61
CA ASP A 297 -11.47 15.65 2.29
C ASP A 297 -10.15 16.25 1.78
N GLY A 298 -10.24 17.31 0.97
CA GLY A 298 -9.11 18.18 0.63
C GLY A 298 -8.35 17.86 -0.67
N ARG A 299 -8.88 17.02 -1.56
CA ARG A 299 -8.32 16.67 -2.89
C ARG A 299 -9.23 17.13 -4.04
N ARG A 300 -9.58 18.42 -4.13
CA ARG A 300 -10.44 18.90 -5.22
C ARG A 300 -9.82 18.60 -6.58
N LEU A 301 -10.63 18.13 -7.53
CA LEU A 301 -10.24 18.19 -8.93
C LEU A 301 -10.01 19.67 -9.27
N ALA A 302 -8.85 19.99 -9.84
CA ALA A 302 -8.41 21.39 -10.05
C ALA A 302 -9.42 22.24 -10.85
N ASP A 303 -10.31 21.58 -11.61
CA ASP A 303 -11.25 22.21 -12.54
C ASP A 303 -12.73 22.09 -12.11
N ASP A 304 -13.03 21.50 -10.94
CA ASP A 304 -14.40 21.43 -10.41
C ASP A 304 -14.43 21.76 -8.90
N PRO A 305 -14.60 23.04 -8.54
CA PRO A 305 -14.65 23.46 -7.13
C PRO A 305 -15.89 22.97 -6.38
N ASP A 306 -16.92 22.49 -7.09
CA ASP A 306 -18.20 21.97 -6.56
C ASP A 306 -18.38 20.46 -6.77
N GLY A 307 -17.42 19.78 -7.43
CA GLY A 307 -17.49 18.37 -7.80
C GLY A 307 -16.89 17.39 -6.79
N ALA A 308 -17.28 16.12 -6.90
CA ALA A 308 -16.69 15.04 -6.10
C ALA A 308 -15.24 14.73 -6.56
N GLU A 309 -14.35 14.50 -5.60
CA GLU A 309 -12.89 14.36 -5.78
C GLU A 309 -12.43 13.01 -6.39
N PHE A 310 -13.36 12.18 -6.85
CA PHE A 310 -13.14 10.91 -7.56
C PHE A 310 -14.43 10.63 -8.36
N PRO A 311 -14.37 10.03 -9.56
CA PRO A 311 -15.57 9.75 -10.37
C PRO A 311 -16.40 8.64 -9.72
N LEU A 312 -17.12 8.99 -8.66
CA LEU A 312 -18.11 8.15 -8.02
C LEU A 312 -19.45 8.42 -8.68
N ASP A 313 -20.04 7.36 -9.24
CA ASP A 313 -21.44 7.40 -9.62
C ASP A 313 -22.29 7.11 -8.37
N GLY A 314 -23.01 8.14 -7.89
CA GLY A 314 -23.92 8.06 -6.75
C GLY A 314 -23.36 8.51 -5.39
N GLU A 315 -24.21 8.48 -4.37
CA GLU A 315 -23.87 8.88 -3.00
C GLU A 315 -23.18 7.74 -2.23
N MET A 316 -22.02 8.05 -1.63
CA MET A 316 -21.34 7.13 -0.73
C MET A 316 -21.95 7.18 0.67
N ARG A 317 -22.49 6.04 1.14
CA ARG A 317 -22.98 5.87 2.51
C ARG A 317 -21.91 6.25 3.54
N ALA A 318 -22.29 7.01 4.56
CA ALA A 318 -21.37 7.58 5.56
C ALA A 318 -20.41 6.56 6.22
N PRO A 319 -20.83 5.33 6.63
CA PRO A 319 -19.90 4.34 7.19
C PRO A 319 -18.77 3.90 6.26
N TYR A 320 -18.99 4.01 4.95
CA TYR A 320 -18.02 3.63 3.93
C TYR A 320 -17.22 4.82 3.40
N ASN A 321 -17.68 6.05 3.66
CA ASN A 321 -16.96 7.28 3.34
C ASN A 321 -15.89 7.60 4.40
N VAL A 322 -15.00 6.64 4.63
CA VAL A 322 -13.92 6.74 5.59
C VAL A 322 -12.65 6.15 4.99
N ARG A 323 -11.60 6.95 4.89
CA ARG A 323 -10.21 6.51 4.67
C ARG A 323 -9.66 5.93 5.97
N GLY A 324 -8.61 5.13 5.89
CA GLY A 324 -7.99 4.53 7.06
C GLY A 324 -6.98 3.48 6.63
N CYS A 325 -6.69 2.51 7.49
CA CYS A 325 -5.82 1.41 7.11
C CYS A 325 -6.34 0.64 5.89
N SER A 326 -5.41 0.08 5.13
CA SER A 326 -5.67 -0.79 3.99
C SER A 326 -4.53 -1.79 3.82
N ALA A 327 -4.84 -2.94 3.24
CA ALA A 327 -3.87 -3.93 2.84
C ALA A 327 -3.82 -3.98 1.31
N VAL A 328 -2.64 -3.73 0.75
CA VAL A 328 -2.39 -3.89 -0.69
C VAL A 328 -1.52 -5.11 -0.90
N CYS A 329 -2.01 -6.08 -1.65
CA CYS A 329 -1.30 -7.33 -1.90
C CYS A 329 -0.89 -7.45 -3.36
N ARG A 330 0.39 -7.75 -3.59
CA ARG A 330 0.94 -8.08 -4.90
C ARG A 330 1.15 -9.57 -5.02
N VAL A 331 0.62 -10.18 -6.08
CA VAL A 331 0.88 -11.58 -6.44
C VAL A 331 1.46 -11.68 -7.84
N ARG A 332 2.24 -12.73 -8.11
CA ARG A 332 2.83 -12.99 -9.43
C ARG A 332 2.62 -14.43 -9.88
N GLY A 333 2.05 -14.59 -11.07
CA GLY A 333 1.74 -15.88 -11.67
C GLY A 333 2.43 -16.04 -13.02
N ASP A 334 2.91 -17.24 -13.31
CA ASP A 334 3.50 -17.58 -14.59
C ASP A 334 2.43 -18.14 -15.53
N VAL A 335 2.37 -17.61 -16.75
CA VAL A 335 1.44 -18.00 -17.79
C VAL A 335 2.24 -18.61 -18.94
N PRO A 336 2.10 -19.92 -19.21
CA PRO A 336 2.77 -20.55 -20.34
C PRO A 336 2.12 -20.12 -21.67
N SER A 337 2.96 -19.96 -22.70
CA SER A 337 2.57 -19.75 -24.09
C SER A 337 3.07 -20.94 -24.91
N THR A 338 2.15 -21.77 -25.38
CA THR A 338 2.45 -22.94 -26.22
C THR A 338 2.82 -22.56 -27.65
N THR A 339 2.35 -21.41 -28.13
CA THR A 339 2.69 -20.87 -29.46
C THR A 339 4.09 -20.26 -29.53
N GLN A 340 4.63 -19.74 -28.42
CA GLN A 340 5.95 -19.11 -28.37
C GLN A 340 7.00 -19.93 -27.61
N GLU A 341 6.61 -21.06 -27.00
CA GLU A 341 7.45 -21.83 -26.06
C GLU A 341 8.08 -20.95 -24.96
N THR A 342 7.36 -19.91 -24.54
CA THR A 342 7.79 -18.97 -23.51
C THR A 342 6.81 -18.94 -22.34
N THR A 343 7.28 -18.40 -21.21
CA THR A 343 6.44 -18.14 -20.03
C THR A 343 6.43 -16.64 -19.75
N HIS A 344 5.24 -16.08 -19.58
CA HIS A 344 5.07 -14.69 -19.19
C HIS A 344 4.69 -14.60 -17.71
N THR A 345 5.44 -13.83 -16.94
CA THR A 345 5.06 -13.54 -15.56
C THR A 345 4.08 -12.37 -15.54
N HIS A 346 2.87 -12.64 -15.05
CA HIS A 346 1.85 -11.65 -14.80
C HIS A 346 1.86 -11.21 -13.35
N THR A 347 1.50 -9.96 -13.12
CA THR A 347 1.38 -9.36 -11.80
C THR A 347 -0.05 -8.90 -11.60
N TRP A 348 -0.62 -9.17 -10.43
CA TRP A 348 -1.87 -8.57 -9.99
C TRP A 348 -1.64 -7.87 -8.66
N VAL A 349 -2.28 -6.72 -8.49
CA VAL A 349 -2.25 -5.92 -7.27
C VAL A 349 -3.70 -5.63 -6.90
N ALA A 350 -4.06 -5.96 -5.67
CA ALA A 350 -5.39 -5.72 -5.14
C ALA A 350 -5.28 -5.01 -3.79
N ALA A 351 -6.24 -4.17 -3.49
CA ALA A 351 -6.34 -3.47 -2.21
C ALA A 351 -7.66 -3.81 -1.53
N ALA A 352 -7.62 -3.97 -0.21
CA ALA A 352 -8.79 -4.15 0.62
C ALA A 352 -8.63 -3.39 1.93
N LYS A 353 -9.75 -3.17 2.63
CA LYS A 353 -9.73 -2.62 3.99
C LYS A 353 -10.87 -3.14 4.85
N PRO A 354 -10.70 -3.11 6.18
CA PRO A 354 -11.80 -3.33 7.10
C PRO A 354 -12.75 -2.13 7.13
N PHE A 355 -14.03 -2.42 7.29
CA PHE A 355 -15.12 -1.47 7.47
C PHE A 355 -15.91 -1.83 8.71
N GLY A 356 -16.53 -0.81 9.29
CA GLY A 356 -17.32 -0.90 10.50
C GLY A 356 -18.28 0.27 10.59
N LYS A 357 -19.11 0.27 11.63
CA LYS A 357 -20.03 1.38 11.90
C LYS A 357 -20.32 1.51 13.38
N LEU A 358 -20.48 2.75 13.81
CA LEU A 358 -21.05 3.06 15.12
C LEU A 358 -22.59 3.03 15.05
N PRO A 359 -23.29 2.99 16.19
CA PRO A 359 -24.74 3.12 16.23
C PRO A 359 -25.23 4.33 15.41
N GLY A 360 -26.34 4.18 14.69
CA GLY A 360 -26.84 5.24 13.81
C GLY A 360 -26.20 5.30 12.42
N GLU A 361 -25.45 4.27 12.00
CA GLU A 361 -24.72 4.26 10.71
C GLU A 361 -23.66 5.38 10.63
N GLU A 362 -23.04 5.70 11.77
CA GLU A 362 -21.93 6.64 11.83
C GLU A 362 -20.61 5.96 11.44
N PRO A 363 -19.67 6.70 10.82
CA PRO A 363 -18.35 6.17 10.50
C PRO A 363 -17.57 5.83 11.78
N VAL A 364 -16.64 4.89 11.67
CA VAL A 364 -15.82 4.42 12.81
C VAL A 364 -15.02 5.54 13.50
N THR A 365 -14.77 6.65 12.82
CA THR A 365 -14.05 7.81 13.34
C THR A 365 -14.93 8.78 14.15
N ALA A 366 -16.26 8.59 14.17
CA ALA A 366 -17.19 9.54 14.80
C ALA A 366 -17.04 9.68 16.32
N ALA A 367 -16.43 8.70 17.01
CA ALA A 367 -16.06 8.79 18.42
C ALA A 367 -14.80 9.65 18.66
N ASN A 368 -14.68 10.80 17.99
CA ASN A 368 -13.51 11.69 18.03
C ASN A 368 -12.18 10.96 17.74
N GLY A 369 -12.22 9.98 16.84
CA GLY A 369 -11.09 9.13 16.52
C GLY A 369 -10.74 8.06 17.57
N PHE A 370 -11.44 7.95 18.69
CA PHE A 370 -11.21 6.89 19.67
C PHE A 370 -11.49 5.50 19.06
N VAL A 371 -10.53 4.57 19.16
CA VAL A 371 -10.67 3.25 18.53
C VAL A 371 -11.67 2.40 19.30
N LEU A 372 -12.67 1.86 18.61
CA LEU A 372 -13.74 1.03 19.16
C LEU A 372 -13.89 -0.28 18.37
N PRO A 373 -14.39 -1.36 19.00
CA PRO A 373 -14.45 -2.68 18.39
C PRO A 373 -15.67 -2.86 17.47
N VAL A 374 -15.68 -2.13 16.36
CA VAL A 374 -16.85 -1.98 15.47
C VAL A 374 -16.61 -2.42 14.03
N PHE A 375 -15.46 -3.01 13.72
CA PHE A 375 -15.15 -3.52 12.39
C PHE A 375 -15.83 -4.87 12.15
N THR A 376 -16.74 -4.94 11.19
CA THR A 376 -17.58 -6.13 10.92
C THR A 376 -17.41 -6.66 9.51
N ASP A 377 -16.87 -5.85 8.61
CA ASP A 377 -16.83 -6.12 7.19
C ASP A 377 -15.44 -5.87 6.62
N VAL A 378 -15.16 -6.49 5.47
CA VAL A 378 -13.97 -6.24 4.67
C VAL A 378 -14.39 -6.17 3.21
N ARG A 379 -13.86 -5.21 2.46
CA ARG A 379 -14.16 -5.05 1.03
C ARG A 379 -12.90 -4.68 0.25
N LEU A 380 -12.89 -5.04 -1.03
CA LEU A 380 -11.94 -4.51 -1.99
C LEU A 380 -12.19 -3.01 -2.17
N ILE A 381 -11.11 -2.27 -2.37
CA ILE A 381 -11.12 -0.84 -2.67
C ILE A 381 -10.25 -0.57 -3.91
N PRO A 382 -10.45 0.54 -4.61
CA PRO A 382 -9.53 0.97 -5.65
C PRO A 382 -8.10 1.06 -5.09
N VAL A 383 -7.12 0.48 -5.78
CA VAL A 383 -5.72 0.49 -5.33
C VAL A 383 -5.20 1.92 -5.20
N ASP A 384 -5.61 2.81 -6.11
CA ASP A 384 -5.24 4.22 -6.10
C ASP A 384 -5.86 5.01 -4.93
N ALA A 385 -6.87 4.44 -4.26
CA ALA A 385 -7.45 4.98 -3.03
C ALA A 385 -6.80 4.39 -1.77
N ALA A 386 -6.01 3.31 -1.88
CA ALA A 386 -5.36 2.69 -0.74
C ALA A 386 -4.25 3.58 -0.16
N ASN A 387 -3.96 3.42 1.13
CA ASN A 387 -2.80 4.07 1.74
C ASN A 387 -1.50 3.46 1.24
N GLY A 388 -0.46 4.30 1.16
CA GLY A 388 0.88 3.96 0.68
C GLY A 388 1.48 5.10 -0.14
N SER A 389 2.80 5.27 -0.10
CA SER A 389 3.54 6.17 -1.00
C SER A 389 4.06 5.41 -2.22
N ASP A 390 4.58 6.09 -3.24
CA ASP A 390 5.23 5.43 -4.39
C ASP A 390 6.42 4.53 -3.98
N GLY A 391 7.02 4.80 -2.81
CA GLY A 391 8.07 3.98 -2.20
C GLY A 391 7.53 2.76 -1.45
N ALA A 392 6.24 2.75 -1.14
CA ALA A 392 5.60 1.69 -0.36
C ALA A 392 5.18 0.54 -1.26
N THR A 393 6.11 -0.33 -1.66
CA THR A 393 5.82 -1.40 -2.63
C THR A 393 6.64 -2.66 -2.39
N ALA A 394 6.04 -3.82 -2.67
CA ALA A 394 6.73 -5.11 -2.77
C ALA A 394 7.27 -5.36 -4.18
N ASP A 395 7.45 -4.32 -4.99
CA ASP A 395 8.08 -4.41 -6.29
C ASP A 395 9.60 -4.52 -6.14
N TYR A 396 10.09 -5.76 -6.08
CA TYR A 396 11.52 -6.05 -5.89
C TYR A 396 12.44 -5.29 -6.84
N ALA A 397 12.08 -5.20 -8.12
CA ALA A 397 12.89 -4.50 -9.11
C ALA A 397 12.99 -2.99 -8.84
N TRP A 398 11.95 -2.41 -8.24
CA TRP A 398 11.95 -1.00 -7.83
C TRP A 398 12.79 -0.78 -6.59
N ILE A 399 12.64 -1.62 -5.57
CA ILE A 399 13.43 -1.52 -4.32
C ILE A 399 14.93 -1.68 -4.61
N VAL A 400 15.31 -2.70 -5.40
CA VAL A 400 16.71 -2.90 -5.83
C VAL A 400 17.21 -1.67 -6.60
N HIS A 401 16.38 -1.09 -7.46
CA HIS A 401 16.77 0.13 -8.19
C HIS A 401 17.04 1.30 -7.24
N GLN A 402 16.15 1.53 -6.27
CA GLN A 402 16.30 2.62 -5.31
C GLN A 402 17.53 2.43 -4.41
N GLN A 403 17.72 1.23 -3.86
CA GLN A 403 18.75 0.95 -2.87
C GLN A 403 20.14 0.70 -3.49
N ASP A 404 20.20 -0.03 -4.60
CA ASP A 404 21.48 -0.53 -5.14
C ASP A 404 21.95 0.28 -6.36
N HIS A 405 21.02 0.76 -7.20
CA HIS A 405 21.37 1.37 -8.49
C HIS A 405 21.44 2.90 -8.44
N LEU A 406 20.52 3.57 -7.74
CA LEU A 406 20.46 5.05 -7.73
C LEU A 406 21.74 5.69 -7.20
N GLY A 407 22.31 5.19 -6.10
CA GLY A 407 23.57 5.72 -5.58
C GLY A 407 24.72 5.62 -6.58
N ARG A 408 24.80 4.52 -7.35
CA ARG A 408 25.80 4.33 -8.40
C ARG A 408 25.56 5.25 -9.60
N TYR A 409 24.30 5.46 -9.96
CA TYR A 409 23.92 6.40 -11.01
C TYR A 409 24.31 7.83 -10.66
N LEU A 410 24.05 8.27 -9.42
CA LEU A 410 24.44 9.61 -8.95
C LEU A 410 25.96 9.78 -8.90
N ALA A 411 26.70 8.72 -8.55
CA ALA A 411 28.15 8.77 -8.45
C ALA A 411 28.89 8.70 -9.80
N GLY A 412 28.32 8.05 -10.81
CA GLY A 412 29.06 7.70 -12.04
C GLY A 412 28.25 7.70 -13.33
N GLY A 413 27.04 8.24 -13.33
CA GLY A 413 26.18 8.36 -14.50
C GLY A 413 25.43 7.08 -14.89
N PRO A 414 24.71 7.09 -16.03
CA PRO A 414 23.83 5.99 -16.44
C PRO A 414 24.61 4.70 -16.69
N ARG A 415 24.38 3.69 -15.87
CA ARG A 415 24.90 2.33 -16.05
C ARG A 415 23.76 1.34 -16.25
N PHE A 416 23.96 0.38 -17.16
CA PHE A 416 23.00 -0.69 -17.36
C PHE A 416 23.34 -1.84 -16.43
N GLU A 417 22.64 -1.90 -15.30
CA GLU A 417 22.85 -2.95 -14.30
C GLU A 417 21.80 -4.07 -14.49
N GLY A 418 22.27 -5.27 -14.82
CA GLY A 418 21.51 -6.52 -14.69
C GLY A 418 20.16 -6.60 -15.43
N GLY A 419 19.93 -5.82 -16.49
CA GLY A 419 18.62 -5.81 -17.15
C GLY A 419 17.59 -4.86 -16.55
N CYS A 420 17.95 -4.06 -15.54
CA CYS A 420 17.02 -3.18 -14.83
C CYS A 420 16.29 -2.22 -15.78
N TRP A 421 14.96 -2.28 -15.75
CA TRP A 421 14.10 -1.44 -16.58
C TRP A 421 14.22 0.04 -16.19
N TYR A 422 14.30 0.36 -14.89
CA TYR A 422 14.43 1.73 -14.40
C TYR A 422 15.76 2.38 -14.82
N CYS A 423 16.90 1.66 -14.71
CA CYS A 423 18.20 2.12 -15.22
C CYS A 423 18.17 2.41 -16.73
N ARG A 424 17.40 1.62 -17.50
CA ARG A 424 17.22 1.87 -18.94
C ARG A 424 16.50 3.19 -19.21
N GLN A 425 15.56 3.58 -18.36
CA GLN A 425 14.89 4.88 -18.48
C GLN A 425 15.83 6.02 -18.11
N LEU A 426 16.66 5.89 -17.07
CA LEU A 426 17.69 6.90 -16.76
C LEU A 426 18.66 7.09 -17.94
N ARG A 427 19.07 6.01 -18.61
CA ARG A 427 19.88 6.12 -19.83
C ARG A 427 19.16 6.85 -20.97
N THR A 428 17.84 6.77 -21.03
CA THR A 428 17.04 7.53 -22.02
C THR A 428 16.94 8.98 -21.62
N TRP A 429 16.73 9.26 -20.32
CA TRP A 429 16.71 10.60 -19.75
C TRP A 429 18.02 11.34 -20.02
N GLU A 430 19.18 10.72 -19.80
CA GLU A 430 20.51 11.32 -20.04
C GLU A 430 20.82 11.72 -21.50
N ARG A 431 19.93 11.44 -22.45
CA ARG A 431 20.13 11.83 -23.85
C ARG A 431 19.64 13.24 -24.06
N ALA A 432 20.53 14.15 -24.46
CA ALA A 432 20.16 15.52 -24.85
C ALA A 432 19.00 15.56 -25.87
N SER A 433 18.97 14.62 -26.82
CA SER A 433 17.89 14.51 -27.81
C SER A 433 16.52 14.21 -27.22
N PHE A 434 16.43 13.52 -26.07
CA PHE A 434 15.18 13.30 -25.36
C PHE A 434 14.61 14.61 -24.82
N HIS A 435 15.46 15.40 -24.14
CA HIS A 435 15.12 16.72 -23.60
C HIS A 435 14.73 17.73 -24.68
N GLU A 436 15.51 17.80 -25.78
CA GLU A 436 15.21 18.66 -26.91
C GLU A 436 13.87 18.33 -27.56
N THR A 437 13.59 17.02 -27.73
CA THR A 437 12.33 16.55 -28.31
C THR A 437 11.14 16.93 -27.43
N GLY A 438 11.23 16.65 -26.13
CA GLY A 438 10.16 16.96 -25.17
C GLY A 438 9.93 18.48 -25.05
N SER A 439 11.00 19.26 -24.92
CA SER A 439 10.91 20.73 -24.82
C SER A 439 10.30 21.35 -26.08
N ARG A 440 10.71 20.87 -27.27
CA ARG A 440 10.12 21.32 -28.54
C ARG A 440 8.65 20.95 -28.62
N TRP A 441 8.28 19.71 -28.26
CA TRP A 441 6.89 19.28 -28.29
C TRP A 441 6.02 20.15 -27.37
N LEU A 442 6.48 20.42 -26.15
CA LEU A 442 5.74 21.25 -25.18
C LEU A 442 5.54 22.68 -25.66
N ASN A 443 6.52 23.28 -26.34
CA ASN A 443 6.36 24.63 -26.88
C ASN A 443 5.19 24.78 -27.86
N TYR A 444 4.79 23.70 -28.54
CA TYR A 444 3.69 23.71 -29.51
C TYR A 444 2.40 23.08 -29.00
N ASN A 445 2.47 22.19 -28.00
CA ASN A 445 1.35 21.34 -27.61
C ASN A 445 0.98 21.42 -26.12
N SER A 446 1.69 22.19 -25.29
CA SER A 446 1.37 22.28 -23.85
C SER A 446 -0.07 22.70 -23.57
N ALA A 447 -0.63 23.59 -24.38
CA ALA A 447 -2.03 24.03 -24.30
C ALA A 447 -3.06 22.90 -24.55
N THR A 448 -2.63 21.77 -25.13
CA THR A 448 -3.48 20.58 -25.36
C THR A 448 -3.31 19.51 -24.28
N CYS A 449 -2.40 19.73 -23.33
CA CYS A 449 -2.25 18.82 -22.21
C CYS A 449 -3.44 18.94 -21.27
N VAL A 450 -4.07 17.80 -21.00
CA VAL A 450 -5.16 17.68 -20.04
C VAL A 450 -4.64 16.79 -18.91
N ARG A 451 -4.88 17.18 -17.66
CA ARG A 451 -4.75 16.24 -16.55
C ARG A 451 -5.83 15.17 -16.74
N PRO A 452 -5.51 13.87 -16.69
CA PRO A 452 -6.53 12.84 -16.80
C PRO A 452 -7.60 13.08 -15.72
N ALA A 453 -8.79 13.49 -16.12
CA ALA A 453 -9.98 13.34 -15.29
C ALA A 453 -10.31 11.85 -15.32
N GLY A 454 -10.44 11.23 -14.14
CA GLY A 454 -10.59 9.77 -14.03
C GLY A 454 -11.59 9.21 -15.03
N GLY A 455 -11.09 8.38 -15.96
CA GLY A 455 -11.87 7.87 -17.09
C GLY A 455 -10.98 7.19 -18.15
N SER A 456 -11.52 6.12 -18.74
CA SER A 456 -10.91 5.08 -19.59
C SER A 456 -10.39 5.52 -20.97
N GLY A 457 -9.71 6.65 -21.05
CA GLY A 457 -9.03 7.11 -22.26
C GLY A 457 -7.71 6.36 -22.52
N ALA A 458 -7.51 5.91 -23.77
CA ALA A 458 -6.26 5.32 -24.24
C ALA A 458 -5.14 6.38 -24.30
N GLY A 459 -4.56 6.72 -23.15
CA GLY A 459 -3.49 7.70 -23.07
C GLY A 459 -3.22 8.13 -21.64
N GLY A 460 -2.42 7.34 -20.92
CA GLY A 460 -1.95 7.68 -19.57
C GLY A 460 -2.95 7.35 -18.46
N GLY A 461 -3.36 6.08 -18.36
CA GLY A 461 -4.04 5.58 -17.17
C GLY A 461 -3.07 5.52 -15.99
N THR A 462 -3.57 5.82 -14.79
CA THR A 462 -2.91 5.42 -13.55
C THR A 462 -2.64 3.91 -13.59
N ARG A 463 -1.62 3.47 -12.85
CA ARG A 463 -1.04 2.13 -12.91
C ARG A 463 -2.05 0.99 -12.76
N HIS A 464 -3.21 1.26 -12.18
CA HIS A 464 -4.30 0.34 -11.99
C HIS A 464 -5.44 0.83 -12.88
N GLY A 465 -5.61 0.20 -14.05
CA GLY A 465 -6.79 0.46 -14.88
C GLY A 465 -8.03 0.28 -14.00
N HIS A 466 -8.80 1.35 -13.85
CA HIS A 466 -10.11 1.31 -13.21
C HIS A 466 -11.17 0.90 -14.22
#